data_AF-A0A7S0NZI7-F1
#
_entry.id   AF-A0A7S0NZI7-F1
#
_cell.length_a   1.000
_cell.length_b   1.000
_cell.length_c   1.000
_cell.angle_alpha   90.00
_cell.angle_beta   90.00
_cell.angle_gamma   90.00
#
_symmetry.space_group_name_H-M   'P 1'
#
loop_
_entity.id
_entity.type
_entity.pdbx_description
1 polymer ?
#
loop_
_entity_poly.entity_id
_entity_poly.type
_entity_poly.pdbx_seq_one_letter_code
_entity_poly.pdbx_strand_id
1 'polypeptide(L)'
;GRSRLVGAPLAYALAACDATVTIAHTRTRALDELCGAADIVVSAAGCPGLVRGAWIKRGAAVVNVGTTYDAAAKALRSDLEPDLDAFRHAALVASSPGGVGPLSLAMLMRGVVEAAARRGAPPVGATEQTRAVPHAELLEWLGAGAAGAGAWSLCAAPPRSPRALVRCFDFIDHADAAEF
;
A
#
# COMPACT_ATOMS: atom_id res chain seq x y z
N GLY A 1 7.44 -12.60 3.18
CA GLY A 1 6.30 -13.27 3.85
C GLY A 1 5.51 -14.06 2.83
N ARG A 2 4.80 -15.14 3.23
CA ARG A 2 4.04 -16.02 2.30
C ARG A 2 2.58 -16.24 2.70
N SER A 3 1.99 -15.27 3.40
CA SER A 3 0.60 -15.33 3.83
C SER A 3 -0.35 -15.33 2.63
N ARG A 4 -1.54 -15.90 2.82
CA ARG A 4 -2.61 -15.87 1.81
C ARG A 4 -3.15 -14.46 1.56
N LEU A 5 -3.05 -13.57 2.56
CA LEU A 5 -3.58 -12.20 2.48
C LEU A 5 -2.67 -11.24 1.73
N VAL A 6 -1.35 -11.42 1.82
CA VAL A 6 -0.40 -10.46 1.23
C VAL A 6 0.68 -11.18 0.43
N GLY A 7 1.50 -11.99 1.08
CA GLY A 7 2.75 -12.46 0.48
C GLY A 7 2.57 -13.29 -0.80
N ALA A 8 1.64 -14.25 -0.78
CA ALA A 8 1.37 -15.11 -1.93
C ALA A 8 0.72 -14.35 -3.11
N PRO A 9 -0.40 -13.61 -2.95
CA PRO A 9 -0.99 -12.87 -4.06
C PRO A 9 -0.08 -11.75 -4.58
N LEU A 10 0.68 -11.09 -3.72
CA LEU A 10 1.63 -10.06 -4.14
C LEU A 10 2.74 -10.65 -5.01
N ALA A 11 3.27 -11.81 -4.63
CA ALA A 11 4.31 -12.47 -5.43
C ALA A 11 3.79 -12.83 -6.83
N TYR A 12 2.55 -13.30 -6.94
CA TYR A 12 1.90 -13.56 -8.22
C TYR A 12 1.73 -12.28 -9.05
N ALA A 13 1.18 -11.21 -8.45
CA ALA A 13 0.97 -9.94 -9.13
C ALA A 13 2.28 -9.32 -9.64
N LEU A 14 3.36 -9.37 -8.85
CA LEU A 14 4.66 -8.87 -9.28
C LEU A 14 5.24 -9.72 -10.42
N ALA A 15 5.10 -11.05 -10.36
CA ALA A 15 5.53 -11.93 -11.45
C ALA A 15 4.73 -11.70 -12.74
N ALA A 16 3.44 -11.38 -12.64
CA ALA A 16 2.61 -10.99 -13.79
C ALA A 16 3.06 -9.66 -14.44
N CYS A 17 3.83 -8.84 -13.72
CA CYS A 17 4.50 -7.65 -14.25
C CYS A 17 5.98 -7.91 -14.59
N ASP A 18 6.33 -9.15 -14.95
CA ASP A 18 7.68 -9.60 -15.33
C ASP A 18 8.77 -9.44 -14.25
N ALA A 19 8.40 -9.24 -12.98
CA ALA A 19 9.38 -9.17 -11.91
C ALA A 19 9.95 -10.56 -11.58
N THR A 20 11.26 -10.62 -11.32
CA THR A 20 11.87 -11.81 -10.68
C THR A 20 11.55 -11.77 -9.19
N VAL A 21 10.73 -12.71 -8.72
CA VAL A 21 10.23 -12.70 -7.34
C VAL A 21 10.88 -13.80 -6.49
N THR A 22 11.40 -13.40 -5.33
CA THR A 22 11.85 -14.33 -4.28
C THR A 22 10.96 -14.21 -3.05
N ILE A 23 10.35 -15.32 -2.61
CA ILE A 23 9.50 -15.35 -1.41
C ILE A 23 10.30 -15.86 -0.21
N ALA A 24 10.56 -14.97 0.76
CA ALA A 24 11.15 -15.32 2.04
C ALA A 24 10.09 -15.55 3.15
N HIS A 25 10.41 -16.41 4.12
CA HIS A 25 9.56 -16.75 5.27
C HIS A 25 10.40 -17.14 6.50
N THR A 26 9.74 -17.49 7.60
CA THR A 26 10.37 -17.82 8.90
C THR A 26 11.38 -18.97 8.90
N ARG A 27 11.53 -19.71 7.80
CA ARG A 27 12.52 -20.79 7.63
C ARG A 27 13.60 -20.46 6.60
N THR A 28 13.51 -19.30 5.95
CA THR A 28 14.52 -18.80 5.04
C THR A 28 15.75 -18.39 5.85
N ARG A 29 16.93 -18.83 5.40
CA ARG A 29 18.22 -18.46 5.99
C ARG A 29 18.79 -17.27 5.21
N ALA A 30 19.74 -16.53 5.82
CA ALA A 30 20.42 -15.41 5.20
C ALA A 30 19.46 -14.37 4.58
N LEU A 31 18.48 -13.91 5.38
CA LEU A 31 17.51 -12.90 4.93
C LEU A 31 18.18 -11.59 4.54
N ASP A 32 19.25 -11.22 5.22
CA ASP A 32 20.09 -10.07 4.96
C ASP A 32 20.71 -10.13 3.56
N GLU A 33 21.26 -11.28 3.15
CA GLU A 33 21.81 -11.46 1.80
C GLU A 33 20.72 -11.35 0.73
N LEU A 34 19.56 -11.97 0.94
CA LEU A 34 18.42 -11.90 0.02
C LEU A 34 17.90 -10.46 -0.13
N CYS A 35 17.76 -9.74 0.99
CA CYS A 35 17.38 -8.34 0.99
C CYS A 35 18.44 -7.46 0.30
N GLY A 36 19.73 -7.78 0.47
CA GLY A 36 20.84 -7.04 -0.11
C GLY A 36 20.98 -7.21 -1.63
N ALA A 37 20.42 -8.27 -2.20
CA ALA A 37 20.37 -8.50 -3.64
C ALA A 37 19.14 -7.86 -4.31
N ALA A 38 18.05 -7.63 -3.56
CA ALA A 38 16.77 -7.21 -4.11
C ALA A 38 16.72 -5.70 -4.45
N ASP A 39 16.10 -5.37 -5.59
CA ASP A 39 15.79 -3.98 -5.95
C ASP A 39 14.54 -3.45 -5.23
N ILE A 40 13.63 -4.35 -4.84
CA ILE A 40 12.42 -4.05 -4.08
C ILE A 40 12.31 -5.07 -2.93
N VAL A 41 12.22 -4.58 -1.70
CA VAL A 41 11.98 -5.40 -0.50
C VAL A 41 10.58 -5.09 0.04
N VAL A 42 9.69 -6.07 0.02
CA VAL A 42 8.35 -5.96 0.63
C VAL A 42 8.27 -6.80 1.90
N SER A 43 8.08 -6.15 3.05
CA SER A 43 7.90 -6.83 4.34
C SER A 43 6.44 -6.97 4.72
N ALA A 44 5.99 -8.21 4.91
CA ALA A 44 4.67 -8.58 5.41
C ALA A 44 4.81 -9.73 6.41
N ALA A 45 5.71 -9.56 7.38
CA ALA A 45 6.08 -10.56 8.37
C ALA A 45 5.29 -10.44 9.68
N GLY A 46 4.86 -9.23 10.04
CA GLY A 46 4.22 -8.96 11.33
C GLY A 46 5.19 -9.14 12.50
N CYS A 47 6.47 -8.86 12.28
CA CYS A 47 7.55 -9.04 13.23
C CYS A 47 8.29 -7.71 13.40
N PRO A 48 8.01 -6.96 14.48
CA PRO A 48 8.57 -5.63 14.70
C PRO A 48 10.10 -5.59 14.61
N GLY A 49 10.63 -4.68 13.80
CA GLY A 49 12.07 -4.46 13.67
C GLY A 49 12.87 -5.60 13.01
N LEU A 50 12.19 -6.51 12.30
CA LEU A 50 12.84 -7.59 11.57
C LEU A 50 13.77 -7.06 10.47
N VAL A 51 13.28 -6.15 9.62
CA VAL A 51 14.02 -5.64 8.46
C VAL A 51 14.88 -4.45 8.87
N ARG A 52 16.19 -4.55 8.61
CA ARG A 52 17.18 -3.53 8.96
C ARG A 52 17.67 -2.80 7.71
N GLY A 53 17.91 -1.50 7.80
CA GLY A 53 18.44 -0.66 6.73
C GLY A 53 19.80 -1.15 6.22
N ALA A 54 20.63 -1.72 7.10
CA ALA A 54 21.90 -2.33 6.72
C ALA A 54 21.77 -3.51 5.74
N TRP A 55 20.59 -4.15 5.67
CA TRP A 55 20.33 -5.25 4.74
C TRP A 55 19.88 -4.75 3.36
N ILE A 56 19.56 -3.47 3.23
CA ILE A 56 18.93 -2.92 2.03
C ILE A 56 19.99 -2.44 1.04
N LYS A 57 19.90 -2.90 -0.20
CA LYS A 57 20.71 -2.42 -1.32
C LYS A 57 20.55 -0.91 -1.51
N ARG A 58 21.65 -0.19 -1.77
CA ARG A 58 21.60 1.24 -2.11
C ARG A 58 20.73 1.46 -3.35
N GLY A 59 19.79 2.39 -3.26
CA GLY A 59 18.84 2.68 -4.34
C GLY A 59 17.67 1.71 -4.44
N ALA A 60 17.56 0.69 -3.59
CA ALA A 60 16.38 -0.17 -3.57
C ALA A 60 15.15 0.53 -2.96
N ALA A 61 13.97 0.00 -3.25
CA ALA A 61 12.73 0.39 -2.61
C ALA A 61 12.38 -0.56 -1.46
N VAL A 62 11.87 -0.01 -0.36
CA VAL A 62 11.42 -0.76 0.81
C VAL A 62 9.96 -0.46 1.08
N VAL A 63 9.12 -1.48 1.10
CA VAL A 63 7.68 -1.37 1.35
C VAL A 63 7.29 -2.20 2.56
N ASN A 64 6.86 -1.54 3.63
CA ASN A 64 6.36 -2.20 4.82
C ASN A 64 4.85 -2.33 4.81
N VAL A 65 4.38 -3.57 4.77
CA VAL A 65 2.98 -3.96 4.93
C VAL A 65 2.70 -4.43 6.37
N GLY A 66 3.66 -5.11 6.99
CA GLY A 66 3.51 -5.66 8.34
C GLY A 66 3.21 -4.59 9.38
N THR A 67 2.16 -4.82 10.16
CA THR A 67 1.73 -3.94 11.24
C THR A 67 1.37 -4.80 12.45
N THR A 68 2.06 -4.59 13.57
CA THR A 68 1.84 -5.35 14.81
C THR A 68 1.47 -4.39 15.92
N TYR A 69 0.39 -4.68 16.66
CA TYR A 69 0.00 -3.89 17.82
C TYR A 69 0.83 -4.28 19.04
N ASP A 70 1.56 -3.33 19.59
CA ASP A 70 2.29 -3.45 20.85
C ASP A 70 1.41 -2.92 21.98
N ALA A 71 0.91 -3.85 22.80
CA ALA A 71 0.02 -3.52 23.92
C ALA A 71 0.71 -2.73 25.03
N ALA A 72 2.00 -2.94 25.26
CA ALA A 72 2.76 -2.25 26.30
C ALA A 72 3.02 -0.80 25.90
N ALA A 73 3.41 -0.59 24.64
CA ALA A 73 3.60 0.75 24.08
C ALA A 73 2.28 1.44 23.66
N LYS A 74 1.16 0.70 23.65
CA LYS A 74 -0.14 1.15 23.10
C LYS A 74 0.00 1.75 21.70
N ALA A 75 0.80 1.10 20.85
CA ALA A 75 1.21 1.65 19.56
C ALA A 75 1.30 0.56 18.48
N LEU A 76 1.19 0.97 17.22
CA LEU A 76 1.45 0.11 16.07
C LEU A 76 2.95 0.12 15.75
N ARG A 77 3.50 -1.05 15.44
CA ARG A 77 4.91 -1.27 15.10
C ARG A 77 5.03 -1.83 13.69
N SER A 78 6.03 -1.32 12.97
CA SER A 78 6.42 -1.76 11.63
C SER A 78 7.36 -2.96 11.70
N ASP A 79 7.41 -3.76 10.63
CA ASP A 79 8.47 -4.76 10.45
C ASP A 79 9.85 -4.12 10.26
N LEU A 80 9.93 -2.83 9.91
CA LEU A 80 11.20 -2.10 9.79
C LEU A 80 11.76 -1.79 11.18
N GLU A 81 13.09 -1.70 11.29
CA GLU A 81 13.74 -1.24 12.51
C GLU A 81 13.30 0.19 12.89
N PRO A 82 13.34 0.56 14.19
CA PRO A 82 12.78 1.82 14.65
C PRO A 82 13.47 3.07 14.07
N ASP A 83 14.77 2.99 13.80
CA ASP A 83 15.54 4.09 13.20
C ASP A 83 15.38 4.06 11.67
N LEU A 84 14.48 4.88 11.14
CA LEU A 84 14.26 4.97 9.69
C LEU A 84 15.41 5.67 8.95
N ASP A 85 16.28 6.44 9.62
CA ASP A 85 17.45 7.05 9.00
C ASP A 85 18.50 6.01 8.58
N ALA A 86 18.40 4.79 9.14
CA ALA A 86 19.15 3.62 8.68
C ALA A 86 18.86 3.26 7.22
N PHE A 87 17.74 3.71 6.65
CA PHE A 87 17.33 3.45 5.27
C PHE A 87 17.60 4.63 4.32
N ARG A 88 18.31 5.69 4.74
CA ARG A 88 18.52 6.90 3.91
C ARG A 88 19.20 6.66 2.55
N HIS A 89 19.84 5.50 2.36
CA HIS A 89 20.45 5.09 1.09
C HIS A 89 19.48 4.36 0.14
N ALA A 90 18.29 3.98 0.62
CA ALA A 90 17.21 3.46 -0.21
C ALA A 90 16.65 4.57 -1.10
N ALA A 91 16.15 4.22 -2.28
CA ALA A 91 15.47 5.18 -3.16
C ALA A 91 14.08 5.54 -2.63
N LEU A 92 13.43 4.60 -1.94
CA LEU A 92 12.08 4.75 -1.40
C LEU A 92 11.93 3.93 -0.12
N VAL A 93 11.23 4.49 0.86
CA VAL A 93 10.79 3.76 2.06
C VAL A 93 9.33 4.11 2.32
N ALA A 94 8.45 3.11 2.23
CA ALA A 94 7.05 3.22 2.62
C ALA A 94 6.83 2.47 3.94
N SER A 95 6.70 3.21 5.05
CA SER A 95 6.48 2.63 6.39
C SER A 95 5.00 2.50 6.75
N SER A 96 4.66 1.66 7.72
CA SER A 96 3.36 1.68 8.41
C SER A 96 3.57 2.06 9.88
N PRO A 97 2.76 2.95 10.49
CA PRO A 97 1.59 3.65 9.92
C PRO A 97 1.92 4.69 8.84
N GLY A 98 0.94 5.03 7.99
CA GLY A 98 1.02 6.14 7.03
C GLY A 98 1.38 5.80 5.57
N GLY A 99 1.84 4.57 5.28
CA GLY A 99 2.15 4.11 3.93
C GLY A 99 1.08 3.19 3.33
N VAL A 100 1.20 1.88 3.54
CA VAL A 100 0.35 0.87 2.87
C VAL A 100 -1.07 0.76 3.46
N GLY A 101 -1.27 1.13 4.73
CA GLY A 101 -2.54 0.98 5.43
C GLY A 101 -3.75 1.64 4.74
N PRO A 102 -3.68 2.94 4.38
CA PRO A 102 -4.78 3.62 3.68
C PRO A 102 -5.15 3.02 2.32
N LEU A 103 -4.18 2.39 1.63
CA LEU A 103 -4.41 1.76 0.33
C LEU A 103 -5.37 0.56 0.43
N SER A 104 -5.25 -0.24 1.49
CA SER A 104 -6.13 -1.40 1.70
C SER A 104 -7.61 -1.00 1.78
N LEU A 105 -7.91 0.11 2.48
CA LEU A 105 -9.28 0.62 2.57
C LEU A 105 -9.77 1.19 1.24
N ALA A 106 -8.92 1.95 0.55
CA ALA A 106 -9.25 2.49 -0.77
C ALA A 106 -9.57 1.37 -1.79
N MET A 107 -8.74 0.33 -1.83
CA MET A 107 -8.94 -0.81 -2.74
C MET A 107 -10.19 -1.63 -2.38
N LEU A 108 -10.50 -1.78 -1.10
CA LEU A 108 -11.77 -2.39 -0.67
C LEU A 108 -12.97 -1.60 -1.21
N MET A 109 -12.96 -0.26 -1.04
CA MET A 109 -14.06 0.58 -1.51
C MET A 109 -14.21 0.54 -3.03
N ARG A 110 -13.09 0.55 -3.78
CA ARG A 110 -13.10 0.36 -5.23
C ARG A 110 -13.79 -0.96 -5.61
N GLY A 111 -13.39 -2.08 -5.00
CA GLY A 111 -13.99 -3.38 -5.26
C GLY A 111 -15.49 -3.45 -4.93
N VAL A 112 -15.92 -2.77 -3.86
CA VAL A 112 -17.35 -2.65 -3.50
C VAL A 112 -18.14 -1.92 -4.59
N VAL A 113 -17.62 -0.78 -5.06
CA VAL A 113 -18.27 0.02 -6.12
C VAL A 113 -18.35 -0.75 -7.44
N GLU A 114 -17.24 -1.38 -7.86
CA GLU A 114 -17.20 -2.19 -9.08
C GLU A 114 -18.17 -3.38 -9.01
N ALA A 115 -18.24 -4.07 -7.86
CA ALA A 115 -19.16 -5.19 -7.67
C ALA A 115 -20.63 -4.74 -7.69
N ALA A 116 -20.94 -3.57 -7.11
CA ALA A 116 -22.28 -3.00 -7.16
C ALA A 116 -22.68 -2.65 -8.61
N ALA A 117 -21.78 -2.02 -9.37
CA ALA A 117 -22.00 -1.68 -10.77
C ALA A 117 -22.26 -2.93 -11.63
N ARG A 118 -21.45 -3.99 -11.47
CA ARG A 118 -21.62 -5.26 -12.22
C ARG A 118 -22.92 -5.99 -11.92
N ARG A 119 -23.45 -5.86 -10.70
CA ARG A 119 -24.71 -6.52 -10.31
C ARG A 119 -25.94 -5.88 -10.94
N GLY A 120 -25.82 -4.66 -11.49
CA GLY A 120 -26.95 -3.91 -12.06
C GLY A 120 -28.07 -3.61 -11.05
N ALA A 121 -27.84 -3.89 -9.76
CA ALA A 121 -28.81 -3.61 -8.72
C ALA A 121 -28.77 -2.10 -8.42
N PRO A 122 -29.92 -1.42 -8.40
CA PRO A 122 -29.96 -0.04 -7.94
C PRO A 122 -29.40 0.01 -6.50
N PRO A 123 -28.68 1.09 -6.13
CA PRO A 123 -28.19 1.25 -4.76
C PRO A 123 -29.30 1.00 -3.74
N VAL A 124 -28.98 0.41 -2.59
CA VAL A 124 -29.98 0.17 -1.54
C VAL A 124 -30.62 1.51 -1.16
N GLY A 125 -31.93 1.63 -1.32
CA GLY A 125 -32.70 2.85 -1.06
C GLY A 125 -32.83 3.81 -2.24
N ALA A 126 -32.29 3.48 -3.42
CA ALA A 126 -32.54 4.24 -4.63
C ALA A 126 -34.00 4.10 -5.09
N THR A 127 -34.61 5.23 -5.45
CA THR A 127 -35.95 5.32 -6.04
C THR A 127 -35.83 5.79 -7.49
N GLU A 128 -36.95 5.87 -8.20
CA GLU A 128 -37.01 6.43 -9.56
C GLU A 128 -36.51 7.89 -9.64
N GLN A 129 -36.46 8.59 -8.50
CA GLN A 129 -35.95 9.96 -8.40
C GLN A 129 -34.44 10.02 -8.11
N THR A 130 -33.81 8.89 -7.76
CA THR A 130 -32.37 8.82 -7.46
C THR A 130 -31.58 8.85 -8.77
N ARG A 131 -31.17 10.06 -9.17
CA ARG A 131 -30.30 10.23 -10.35
C ARG A 131 -28.88 9.75 -10.08
N ALA A 132 -28.20 9.31 -11.14
CA ALA A 132 -26.76 9.13 -11.11
C ALA A 132 -26.06 10.49 -10.91
N VAL A 133 -25.07 10.52 -10.03
CA VAL A 133 -24.24 11.71 -9.78
C VAL A 133 -22.89 11.49 -10.47
N PRO A 134 -22.53 12.33 -11.47
CA PRO A 134 -21.21 12.26 -12.09
C PRO A 134 -20.10 12.50 -11.06
N HIS A 135 -18.94 11.86 -11.25
CA HIS A 135 -17.80 11.99 -10.33
C HIS A 135 -17.40 13.45 -10.06
N ALA A 136 -17.44 14.32 -11.08
CA ALA A 136 -17.13 15.74 -10.94
C ALA A 136 -18.06 16.44 -9.94
N GLU A 137 -19.36 16.17 -9.99
CA GLU A 137 -20.35 16.76 -9.08
C GLU A 137 -20.20 16.23 -7.66
N LEU A 138 -19.87 14.94 -7.50
CA LEU A 138 -19.57 14.37 -6.19
C LEU A 138 -18.36 15.06 -5.53
N LEU A 139 -17.32 15.37 -6.29
CA LEU A 139 -16.14 16.09 -5.78
C LEU A 139 -16.50 17.50 -5.30
N GLU A 140 -17.40 18.19 -6.00
CA GLU A 140 -17.92 19.48 -5.57
C GLU A 140 -18.69 19.36 -4.24
N TRP A 141 -19.56 18.37 -4.09
CA TRP A 141 -20.31 18.12 -2.84
C TRP A 141 -19.41 17.78 -1.66
N LEU A 142 -18.34 17.02 -1.89
CA LEU A 142 -17.35 16.68 -0.88
C LEU A 142 -16.45 17.87 -0.50
N GLY A 143 -16.65 19.04 -1.12
CA GLY A 143 -15.89 20.25 -0.82
C GLY A 143 -14.45 20.19 -1.31
N ALA A 144 -14.13 19.32 -2.27
CA ALA A 144 -12.76 19.15 -2.79
C ALA A 144 -12.23 20.40 -3.53
N GLY A 145 -13.11 21.37 -3.84
CA GLY A 145 -12.75 22.68 -4.39
C GLY A 145 -12.70 23.83 -3.37
N ALA A 146 -13.11 23.62 -2.12
CA ALA A 146 -13.08 24.64 -1.08
C ALA A 146 -11.93 24.36 -0.11
N ALA A 147 -11.01 25.30 0.03
CA ALA A 147 -9.78 25.22 0.82
C ALA A 147 -9.97 25.11 2.36
N GLY A 148 -10.93 24.31 2.83
CA GLY A 148 -11.31 24.23 4.24
C GLY A 148 -11.88 22.88 4.72
N ALA A 149 -11.97 21.85 3.88
CA ALA A 149 -12.30 20.51 4.36
C ALA A 149 -11.05 19.86 4.97
N GLY A 150 -11.04 19.72 6.30
CA GLY A 150 -9.94 19.12 7.05
C GLY A 150 -9.48 17.79 6.49
N ALA A 151 -8.24 17.78 5.99
CA ALA A 151 -7.25 16.71 6.13
C ALA A 151 -7.70 15.25 5.92
N TRP A 152 -8.53 14.97 4.92
CA TRP A 152 -8.51 13.66 4.26
C TRP A 152 -7.79 13.77 2.92
N SER A 153 -6.59 14.37 2.95
CA SER A 153 -5.68 14.23 1.84
C SER A 153 -5.07 12.83 1.89
N LEU A 154 -5.66 11.88 1.17
CA LEU A 154 -5.01 10.61 0.86
C LEU A 154 -3.65 10.78 0.14
N CYS A 155 -3.28 12.02 -0.24
CA CYS A 155 -2.08 12.35 -1.00
C CYS A 155 -1.32 13.63 -0.58
N ALA A 156 -1.59 14.27 0.57
CA ALA A 156 -0.87 15.51 0.95
C ALA A 156 -0.22 15.44 2.35
N ALA A 157 0.79 14.58 2.48
CA ALA A 157 1.94 14.98 3.30
C ALA A 157 2.86 15.79 2.38
N PRO A 158 3.26 17.03 2.73
CA PRO A 158 4.23 17.76 1.92
C PRO A 158 5.53 16.95 1.86
N PRO A 159 6.10 16.68 0.67
CA PRO A 159 7.39 16.01 0.57
C PRO A 159 8.44 16.95 1.15
N ARG A 160 8.89 16.68 2.38
CA ARG A 160 10.07 17.34 2.95
C ARG A 160 11.40 16.82 2.36
N SER A 161 11.34 16.10 1.25
CA SER A 161 12.51 15.85 0.40
C SER A 161 12.08 15.63 -1.05
N PRO A 162 12.85 16.11 -2.06
CA PRO A 162 12.46 16.16 -3.46
C PRO A 162 12.47 14.79 -4.18
N ARG A 163 12.22 13.67 -3.49
CA ARG A 163 12.25 12.32 -4.07
C ARG A 163 11.04 11.44 -3.75
N ALA A 164 10.02 11.98 -3.08
CA ALA A 164 8.85 11.20 -2.71
C ALA A 164 7.60 11.56 -3.52
N LEU A 165 7.05 10.54 -4.17
CA LEU A 165 5.61 10.33 -4.41
C LEU A 165 4.97 10.95 -5.67
N VAL A 166 5.19 10.33 -6.83
CA VAL A 166 4.17 10.12 -7.89
C VAL A 166 4.58 8.86 -8.65
N ARG A 167 3.84 7.74 -8.52
CA ARG A 167 3.81 6.53 -9.41
C ARG A 167 3.29 5.23 -8.77
N CYS A 168 2.76 5.22 -7.54
CA CYS A 168 2.11 4.01 -7.01
C CYS A 168 0.70 3.75 -7.57
N PHE A 169 0.05 4.74 -8.19
CA PHE A 169 -1.31 4.58 -8.75
C PHE A 169 -1.31 3.92 -10.14
N ASP A 170 -0.32 4.20 -11.00
CA ASP A 170 -0.23 3.60 -12.35
C ASP A 170 -0.07 2.06 -12.31
N PHE A 171 0.56 1.51 -11.25
CA PHE A 171 0.71 0.06 -11.08
C PHE A 171 -0.62 -0.67 -10.84
N ILE A 172 -1.59 -0.02 -10.19
CA ILE A 172 -2.86 -0.65 -9.81
C ILE A 172 -3.91 -0.43 -10.90
N ASP A 173 -3.86 0.68 -11.64
CA ASP A 173 -4.77 0.93 -12.76
C ASP A 173 -4.44 0.10 -14.01
N HIS A 174 -3.24 -0.49 -14.12
CA HIS A 174 -2.90 -1.42 -15.21
C HIS A 174 -3.09 -2.91 -14.86
N ALA A 175 -3.39 -3.24 -13.60
CA ALA A 175 -3.93 -4.54 -13.24
C ALA A 175 -5.44 -4.54 -13.55
N ASP A 176 -5.77 -4.46 -14.83
CA ASP A 176 -7.15 -4.55 -15.32
C ASP A 176 -7.75 -5.86 -14.81
N ALA A 177 -8.83 -5.76 -14.04
CA ALA A 177 -9.61 -6.88 -13.51
C ALA A 177 -10.41 -7.61 -14.60
N ALA A 178 -9.93 -7.59 -15.85
CA ALA A 178 -10.50 -8.24 -17.02
C ALA A 178 -9.76 -9.53 -17.44
N GLU A 179 -8.64 -9.89 -16.79
CA GLU A 179 -7.93 -11.16 -17.01
C GLU A 179 -7.96 -12.11 -15.80
N PHE A 180 -9.13 -12.25 -15.16
CA PHE A 180 -9.44 -13.38 -14.26
C PHE A 180 -10.77 -14.01 -14.63
#